data_AF-A0A8S9TME6-F1
#
_entry.id   AF-A0A8S9TME6-F1
#
_cell.length_a   1.000
_cell.length_b   1.000
_cell.length_c   1.000
_cell.angle_alpha   90.00
_cell.angle_beta   90.00
_cell.angle_gamma   90.00
#
_symmetry.space_group_name_H-M   'P 1'
#
loop_
_entity.id
_entity.type
_entity.pdbx_description
1 polymer ?
#
loop_
_entity_poly.entity_id
_entity_poly.type
_entity_poly.pdbx_seq_one_letter_code
_entity_poly.pdbx_strand_id
1 'polypeptide(L)'
;FLPRHHLSFRVKTRQGQTGPSNASTVAKNFLVDVLAKMAALDIDVLYKADHKSVFFGLITTSTIQKKGNKAVWIHLSGRDKEHLTCMLLGSSHGEKKIIFLVLKTTPSKKSATAAINPRQPRFGKRLWKDIKRLQDTSSGRYTATPAATISLAFFHYQFGDRSDMSKPVLFLLDDFSAH
;
A
#
# COMPACT_ATOMS: atom_id res chain seq x y z
N PHE A 1 -36.83 27.57 -3.44
CA PHE A 1 -37.09 26.46 -2.51
C PHE A 1 -35.92 26.27 -1.54
N LEU A 2 -34.74 25.77 -1.95
CA LEU A 2 -33.62 25.45 -1.03
C LEU A 2 -33.10 26.63 -0.17
N PRO A 3 -32.75 27.82 -0.71
CA PRO A 3 -32.30 28.94 0.11
C PRO A 3 -33.42 29.53 0.97
N ARG A 4 -34.65 29.51 0.44
CA ARG A 4 -35.87 29.96 1.12
C ARG A 4 -36.21 29.10 2.35
N HIS A 5 -35.74 27.86 2.38
CA HIS A 5 -35.96 26.91 3.48
C HIS A 5 -34.65 26.53 4.20
N HIS A 6 -33.55 27.27 3.99
CA HIS A 6 -32.24 26.97 4.58
C HIS A 6 -31.72 25.54 4.34
N LEU A 7 -32.13 24.92 3.24
CA LEU A 7 -31.70 23.57 2.87
C LEU A 7 -30.46 23.65 1.97
N SER A 8 -29.47 22.79 2.22
CA SER A 8 -28.26 22.65 1.39
C SER A 8 -28.14 21.22 0.87
N PHE A 9 -27.68 21.07 -0.38
CA PHE A 9 -27.32 19.75 -0.91
C PHE A 9 -26.04 19.28 -0.20
N ARG A 10 -26.18 18.25 0.65
CA ARG A 10 -25.06 17.50 1.19
C ARG A 10 -25.08 16.10 0.59
N VAL A 11 -24.09 15.78 -0.25
CA VAL A 11 -23.82 14.39 -0.65
C VAL A 11 -23.13 13.73 0.54
N LYS A 12 -23.70 12.64 1.07
CA LYS A 12 -22.97 11.76 2.01
C LYS A 12 -21.81 11.14 1.23
N THR A 13 -20.57 11.56 1.50
CA THR A 13 -19.38 11.07 0.80
C THR A 13 -18.71 9.86 1.44
N ARG A 14 -19.34 9.19 2.43
CA ARG A 14 -18.87 7.89 2.92
C ARG A 14 -20.04 7.03 3.42
N GLN A 15 -20.29 5.91 2.75
CA GLN A 15 -20.74 4.72 3.47
C GLN A 15 -19.51 4.12 4.14
N GLY A 16 -19.18 4.59 5.33
CA GLY A 16 -18.30 3.79 6.20
C GLY A 16 -19.07 2.52 6.54
N GLN A 17 -18.43 1.37 6.40
CA GLN A 17 -18.98 0.14 6.95
C GLN A 17 -19.20 0.40 8.44
N THR A 18 -20.46 0.33 8.88
CA THR A 18 -20.75 0.52 10.31
C THR A 18 -20.15 -0.70 10.99
N GLY A 19 -19.10 -0.49 11.78
CA GLY A 19 -18.48 -1.58 12.54
C GLY A 19 -19.56 -2.28 13.37
N PRO A 20 -19.49 -3.61 13.55
CA PRO A 20 -20.45 -4.31 14.38
C PRO A 20 -20.40 -3.73 15.81
N SER A 21 -21.53 -3.76 16.52
CA SER A 21 -21.67 -3.16 17.87
C SER A 21 -20.63 -3.66 18.88
N ASN A 22 -20.09 -4.86 18.65
CA ASN A 22 -19.07 -5.50 19.48
C ASN A 22 -17.62 -5.24 19.03
N ALA A 23 -17.37 -4.43 17.99
CA ALA A 23 -16.03 -4.22 17.43
C ALA A 23 -15.00 -3.76 18.49
N SER A 24 -15.41 -2.89 19.41
CA SER A 24 -14.53 -2.44 20.51
C SER A 24 -14.15 -3.58 21.45
N THR A 25 -15.11 -4.45 21.79
CA THR A 25 -14.87 -5.62 22.64
C THR A 25 -13.93 -6.61 21.96
N VAL A 26 -14.16 -6.89 20.68
CA VAL A 26 -13.29 -7.77 19.87
C VAL A 26 -11.86 -7.22 19.82
N ALA A 27 -11.69 -5.91 19.57
CA ALA A 27 -10.37 -5.28 19.52
C ALA A 27 -9.64 -5.35 20.87
N LYS A 28 -10.35 -5.17 21.99
CA LYS A 28 -9.78 -5.30 23.34
C LYS A 28 -9.31 -6.72 23.63
N ASN A 29 -10.15 -7.72 23.34
CA ASN A 29 -9.79 -9.12 23.56
C ASN A 29 -8.57 -9.51 22.70
N PHE A 30 -8.57 -9.10 21.43
CA PHE A 30 -7.43 -9.31 20.55
C PHE A 30 -6.14 -8.66 21.06
N LEU A 31 -6.22 -7.43 21.59
CA LEU A 31 -5.07 -6.75 22.18
C LEU A 31 -4.51 -7.52 23.38
N VAL A 32 -5.38 -8.04 24.25
CA VAL A 32 -4.97 -8.87 25.40
C VAL A 32 -4.20 -10.10 24.93
N ASP A 33 -4.72 -10.80 23.91
CA ASP A 33 -4.06 -11.98 23.35
C ASP A 33 -2.70 -11.66 22.74
N VAL A 34 -2.59 -10.54 22.01
CA VAL A 34 -1.33 -10.06 21.42
C VAL A 34 -0.30 -9.76 22.52
N LEU A 35 -0.69 -9.02 23.57
CA LEU A 35 0.20 -8.68 24.67
C LEU A 35 0.65 -9.92 25.46
N ALA A 36 -0.27 -10.86 25.70
CA ALA A 36 0.06 -12.13 26.34
C ALA A 36 1.09 -12.94 25.54
N LYS A 37 0.94 -13.00 24.21
CA LYS A 37 1.92 -13.63 23.31
C LYS A 37 3.26 -12.92 23.31
N MET A 38 3.26 -11.58 23.30
CA MET A 38 4.51 -10.81 23.36
C MET A 38 5.27 -11.09 24.66
N ALA A 39 4.57 -11.12 25.80
CA ALA A 39 5.18 -11.45 27.09
C ALA A 39 5.71 -12.89 27.14
N ALA A 40 4.94 -13.86 26.62
CA ALA A 40 5.34 -15.28 26.65
C ALA A 40 6.57 -15.59 25.77
N LEU A 41 6.78 -14.80 24.71
CA LEU A 41 7.87 -14.99 23.75
C LEU A 41 9.01 -13.98 23.92
N ASP A 42 8.97 -13.15 24.97
CA ASP A 42 9.94 -12.07 25.21
C ASP A 42 10.12 -11.15 23.99
N ILE A 43 9.00 -10.75 23.37
CA ILE A 43 8.99 -9.89 22.19
C ILE A 43 8.88 -8.43 22.60
N ASP A 44 9.94 -7.67 22.30
CA ASP A 44 9.99 -6.23 22.57
C ASP A 44 9.17 -5.41 21.57
N VAL A 45 9.13 -5.83 20.30
CA VAL A 45 8.61 -5.01 19.19
C VAL A 45 7.54 -5.74 18.38
N LEU A 46 6.39 -5.07 18.24
CA LEU A 46 5.31 -5.44 17.34
C LEU A 46 5.41 -4.62 16.06
N TYR A 47 5.25 -5.27 14.92
CA TYR A 47 5.16 -4.60 13.63
C TYR A 47 3.79 -4.84 13.00
N LYS A 48 3.15 -3.78 12.51
CA LYS A 48 1.96 -3.88 11.67
C LYS A 48 2.36 -3.70 10.21
N ALA A 49 2.08 -4.70 9.38
CA ALA A 49 2.25 -4.60 7.94
C ALA A 49 0.89 -4.47 7.25
N ASP A 50 0.84 -3.69 6.18
CA ASP A 50 -0.36 -3.47 5.39
C ASP A 50 0.00 -3.27 3.91
N HIS A 51 -0.90 -3.60 2.99
CA HIS A 51 -0.77 -3.29 1.58
C HIS A 51 -1.94 -2.40 1.14
N LYS A 52 -1.59 -1.26 0.53
CA LYS A 52 -2.55 -0.34 -0.08
C LYS A 52 -2.27 -0.12 -1.57
N SER A 53 -3.30 -0.22 -2.40
CA SER A 53 -3.25 0.26 -3.77
C SER A 53 -3.21 1.80 -3.81
N VAL A 54 -2.16 2.34 -4.42
CA VAL A 54 -1.98 3.75 -4.71
C VAL A 54 -2.40 4.00 -6.16
N PHE A 55 -3.52 4.69 -6.33
CA PHE A 55 -4.06 5.03 -7.64
C PHE A 55 -3.48 6.35 -8.13
N PHE A 56 -2.95 6.38 -9.35
CA PHE A 56 -2.58 7.61 -10.04
C PHE A 56 -3.83 8.24 -10.66
N GLY A 57 -4.74 8.72 -9.81
CA GLY A 57 -5.82 9.57 -10.27
C GLY A 57 -5.28 10.97 -10.54
N LEU A 58 -5.37 11.46 -11.78
CA LEU A 58 -5.36 12.91 -12.01
C LEU A 58 -6.48 13.50 -11.16
N ILE A 59 -6.12 14.33 -10.17
CA ILE A 59 -7.08 15.22 -9.53
C ILE A 59 -7.65 16.03 -10.69
N THR A 60 -8.94 15.85 -10.99
CA THR A 60 -9.60 16.63 -12.03
C THR A 60 -9.43 18.09 -11.66
N THR A 61 -8.62 18.83 -12.42
CA THR A 61 -8.62 20.29 -12.37
C THR A 61 -10.04 20.69 -12.75
N SER A 62 -10.85 21.06 -11.76
CA SER A 62 -12.10 21.73 -12.04
C SER A 62 -11.74 23.09 -12.62
N THR A 63 -11.66 23.20 -13.94
CA THR A 63 -11.56 24.48 -14.61
C THR A 63 -12.90 25.17 -14.38
N ILE A 64 -12.98 26.02 -13.35
CA ILE A 64 -14.15 26.88 -13.11
C ILE A 64 -14.14 27.93 -14.23
N GLN A 65 -14.83 27.65 -15.33
CA GLN A 65 -15.08 28.66 -16.36
C GLN A 65 -16.34 29.46 -16.03
N LYS A 66 -16.42 30.69 -16.58
CA LYS A 66 -17.59 31.57 -16.44
C LYS A 66 -18.88 30.86 -16.88
N LYS A 67 -19.95 31.17 -16.16
CA LYS A 67 -21.30 30.61 -16.24
C LYS A 67 -21.77 30.42 -17.69
N GLY A 68 -21.98 29.16 -18.12
CA GLY A 68 -22.63 28.82 -19.40
C GLY A 68 -21.96 27.74 -20.26
N ASN A 69 -20.70 27.37 -20.01
CA ASN A 69 -20.03 26.36 -20.83
C ASN A 69 -20.36 24.92 -20.38
N LYS A 70 -20.60 24.06 -21.39
CA LYS A 70 -21.03 22.66 -21.25
C LYS A 70 -20.13 21.90 -20.27
N ALA A 71 -20.76 21.25 -19.29
CA ALA A 71 -20.07 20.31 -18.42
C ALA A 71 -19.47 19.18 -19.27
N VAL A 72 -18.15 19.11 -19.34
CA VAL A 72 -17.45 17.98 -19.95
C VAL A 72 -17.38 16.88 -18.90
N TRP A 73 -18.25 15.88 -19.06
CA TRP A 73 -18.16 14.65 -18.30
C TRP A 73 -16.97 13.85 -18.82
N ILE A 74 -15.85 13.88 -18.10
CA ILE A 74 -14.74 12.97 -18.35
C ILE A 74 -15.10 11.64 -17.72
N HIS A 75 -15.64 10.72 -18.52
CA HIS A 75 -15.67 9.31 -18.14
C HIS A 75 -14.24 8.80 -18.12
N LEU A 76 -13.72 8.53 -16.92
CA LEU A 76 -12.51 7.72 -16.77
C LEU A 76 -12.89 6.32 -17.24
N SER A 77 -12.57 6.01 -18.48
CA SER A 77 -12.78 4.70 -19.08
C SER A 77 -12.07 3.66 -18.20
N GLY A 78 -12.77 2.56 -17.90
CA GLY A 78 -12.33 1.46 -17.05
C GLY A 78 -11.16 0.65 -17.60
N ARG A 79 -10.11 1.31 -18.13
CA ARG A 79 -8.77 0.73 -18.08
C ARG A 79 -8.49 0.49 -16.61
N ASP A 80 -8.14 -0.75 -16.28
CA ASP A 80 -7.61 -1.14 -14.98
C ASP A 80 -6.76 0.01 -14.47
N LYS A 81 -7.26 0.68 -13.42
CA LYS A 81 -6.64 1.90 -12.92
C LYS A 81 -5.18 1.55 -12.72
N GLU A 82 -4.27 2.18 -13.46
CA GLU A 82 -2.84 1.95 -13.23
C GLU A 82 -2.58 2.33 -11.77
N HIS A 83 -2.28 1.32 -10.97
CA HIS A 83 -2.09 1.46 -9.55
C HIS A 83 -0.81 0.76 -9.15
N LEU A 84 -0.17 1.37 -8.18
CA LEU A 84 1.03 0.85 -7.54
C LEU A 84 0.61 0.21 -6.24
N THR A 85 1.11 -0.99 -5.98
CA THR A 85 0.90 -1.67 -4.70
C THR A 85 1.93 -1.13 -3.71
N CYS A 86 1.48 -0.52 -2.62
CA CYS A 86 2.36 0.02 -1.59
C CYS A 86 2.29 -0.87 -0.34
N MET A 87 3.38 -1.54 -0.02
CA MET A 87 3.54 -2.26 1.24
C MET A 87 4.16 -1.33 2.29
N LEU A 88 3.46 -1.23 3.42
CA LEU A 88 3.76 -0.34 4.53
C LEU A 88 4.02 -1.17 5.77
N LEU A 89 4.91 -0.66 6.62
CA LEU A 89 5.22 -1.29 7.90
C LEU A 89 5.57 -0.25 8.94
N GLY A 90 4.95 -0.39 10.11
CA GLY A 90 5.20 0.45 11.28
C GLY A 90 5.41 -0.40 12.52
N SER A 91 6.28 0.08 13.43
CA SER A 91 6.51 -0.55 14.74
C SER A 91 5.57 -0.01 15.83
N SER A 92 5.44 -0.76 16.92
CA SER A 92 4.79 -0.32 18.16
C SER A 92 5.44 0.91 18.79
N HIS A 93 6.73 1.16 18.52
CA HIS A 93 7.44 2.35 18.99
C HIS A 93 7.19 3.59 18.11
N GLY A 94 6.37 3.47 17.07
CA GLY A 94 6.03 4.58 16.17
C GLY A 94 7.01 4.77 15.00
N GLU A 95 8.03 3.92 14.88
CA GLU A 95 8.92 3.95 13.72
C GLU A 95 8.19 3.50 12.45
N LYS A 96 8.30 4.31 11.40
CA LYS A 96 7.86 3.95 10.04
C LYS A 96 9.05 3.39 9.29
N LYS A 97 8.89 2.20 8.74
CA LYS A 97 9.92 1.59 7.88
C LYS A 97 9.81 2.10 6.44
N ILE A 98 10.85 1.81 5.65
CA ILE A 98 10.92 2.23 4.24
C ILE A 98 9.71 1.67 3.48
N ILE A 99 9.09 2.51 2.67
CA ILE A 99 7.93 2.14 1.87
C ILE A 99 8.37 1.23 0.71
N PHE A 100 7.68 0.10 0.53
CA PHE A 100 7.93 -0.81 -0.59
C PHE A 100 6.86 -0.65 -1.66
N LEU A 101 7.27 -0.22 -2.84
CA LEU A 101 6.43 0.09 -3.98
C LEU A 101 6.56 -1.02 -5.02
N VAL A 102 5.46 -1.73 -5.25
CA VAL A 102 5.38 -2.89 -6.12
C VAL A 102 4.63 -2.49 -7.39
N LEU A 103 5.38 -2.49 -8.50
CA LEU A 103 4.89 -2.18 -9.82
C LEU A 103 4.48 -3.48 -10.52
N LYS A 104 3.24 -3.51 -11.04
CA LYS A 104 2.79 -4.61 -11.89
C LYS A 104 3.51 -4.53 -13.23
N THR A 105 4.31 -5.53 -13.55
CA THR A 105 5.03 -5.60 -14.83
C THR A 105 4.72 -6.91 -15.54
N THR A 106 4.49 -6.85 -16.84
CA THR A 106 4.34 -8.06 -17.66
C THR A 106 5.68 -8.79 -17.75
N PRO A 107 5.72 -10.12 -17.54
CA PRO A 107 6.92 -10.91 -17.76
C PRO A 107 7.49 -10.71 -19.17
N SER A 108 8.81 -10.77 -19.32
CA SER A 108 9.43 -10.69 -20.64
C SER A 108 9.09 -11.92 -21.48
N LYS A 109 8.68 -11.71 -22.74
CA LYS A 109 8.44 -12.80 -23.71
C LYS A 109 9.73 -13.52 -24.15
N LYS A 110 10.92 -13.00 -23.79
CA LYS A 110 12.21 -13.58 -24.15
C LYS A 110 12.80 -14.33 -22.96
N SER A 111 12.97 -15.64 -23.07
CA SER A 111 13.47 -16.53 -21.99
C SER A 111 14.82 -16.08 -21.41
N ALA A 112 15.77 -15.70 -22.27
CA ALA A 112 17.08 -15.18 -21.87
C ALA A 112 17.01 -13.86 -21.07
N THR A 113 15.90 -13.11 -21.17
CA THR A 113 15.66 -11.86 -20.44
C THR A 113 14.86 -12.08 -19.15
N ALA A 114 14.03 -13.12 -19.08
CA ALA A 114 13.32 -13.52 -17.87
C ALA A 114 14.27 -14.05 -16.78
N ALA A 115 15.42 -14.61 -17.16
CA ALA A 115 16.44 -15.12 -16.25
C ALA A 115 17.37 -14.03 -15.65
N ILE A 116 17.13 -12.75 -15.92
CA ILE A 116 18.10 -11.69 -15.60
C ILE A 116 18.06 -11.30 -14.11
N ASN A 117 19.09 -11.79 -13.42
CA ASN A 117 19.96 -11.13 -12.44
C ASN A 117 19.36 -10.83 -11.04
N PRO A 118 19.83 -11.47 -9.95
CA PRO A 118 19.33 -11.25 -8.59
C PRO A 118 19.54 -9.81 -8.07
N ARG A 119 20.37 -9.01 -8.75
CA ARG A 119 20.63 -7.60 -8.42
C ARG A 119 19.72 -6.60 -9.14
N GLN A 120 18.91 -7.05 -10.11
CA GLN A 120 17.91 -6.21 -10.78
C GLN A 120 16.53 -6.63 -10.24
N PRO A 121 15.75 -5.71 -9.64
CA PRO A 121 14.40 -6.00 -9.19
C PRO A 121 13.45 -6.26 -10.38
N ARG A 122 13.60 -7.37 -11.10
CA ARG A 122 12.66 -7.91 -12.11
C ARG A 122 12.10 -6.91 -13.16
N PHE A 123 12.77 -5.76 -13.35
CA PHE A 123 12.40 -4.74 -14.32
C PHE A 123 13.13 -4.95 -15.64
N GLY A 124 12.47 -4.68 -16.76
CA GLY A 124 13.15 -4.63 -18.06
C GLY A 124 14.23 -3.54 -18.09
N LYS A 125 15.33 -3.76 -18.82
CA LYS A 125 16.52 -2.87 -18.87
C LYS A 125 16.21 -1.38 -19.03
N ARG A 126 15.20 -1.03 -19.84
CA ARG A 126 14.78 0.36 -20.08
C ARG A 126 14.12 0.96 -18.84
N LEU A 127 13.08 0.29 -18.33
CA LEU A 127 12.35 0.69 -17.12
C LEU A 127 13.27 0.73 -15.89
N TRP A 128 14.25 -0.16 -15.79
CA TRP A 128 15.22 -0.16 -14.69
C TRP A 128 15.99 1.15 -14.56
N LYS A 129 16.33 1.84 -15.66
CA LYS A 129 17.03 3.13 -15.60
C LYS A 129 16.17 4.19 -14.89
N ASP A 130 14.89 4.24 -15.22
CA ASP A 130 13.95 5.17 -14.60
C ASP A 130 13.66 4.80 -13.15
N ILE A 131 13.47 3.52 -12.85
CA ILE A 131 13.26 3.03 -11.48
C ILE A 131 14.47 3.29 -10.60
N LYS A 132 15.68 3.07 -11.11
CA LYS A 132 16.90 3.36 -10.36
C LYS A 132 17.00 4.85 -10.03
N ARG A 133 16.75 5.73 -11.01
CA ARG A 133 16.69 7.17 -10.77
C ARG A 133 15.65 7.53 -9.69
N LEU A 134 14.48 6.91 -9.72
CA LEU A 134 13.45 7.12 -8.69
C LEU A 134 13.89 6.62 -7.31
N GLN A 135 14.54 5.47 -7.23
CA GLN A 135 15.11 4.95 -5.97
C GLN A 135 16.21 5.86 -5.41
N ASP A 136 17.05 6.42 -6.27
CA ASP A 136 18.15 7.30 -5.85
C ASP A 136 17.64 8.68 -5.38
N THR A 137 16.45 9.09 -5.82
CA THR A 137 15.86 10.42 -5.52
C THR A 137 14.73 10.38 -4.49
N SER A 138 14.25 9.19 -4.12
CA SER A 138 13.12 9.03 -3.19
C SER A 138 13.49 8.12 -2.02
N SER A 139 12.70 8.21 -0.95
CA SER A 139 12.85 7.35 0.23
C SER A 139 12.19 5.97 0.08
N GLY A 140 11.66 5.64 -1.11
CA GLY A 140 10.91 4.41 -1.38
C GLY A 140 11.74 3.36 -2.13
N ARG A 141 11.48 2.08 -1.83
CA ARG A 141 12.07 0.96 -2.56
C ARG A 141 11.07 0.45 -3.60
N TYR A 142 11.54 0.16 -4.81
CA TYR A 142 10.68 -0.27 -5.92
C TYR A 142 11.00 -1.71 -6.35
N THR A 143 9.97 -2.51 -6.59
CA THR A 143 10.10 -3.90 -7.05
C THR A 143 9.06 -4.25 -8.11
N ALA A 144 9.35 -5.24 -8.93
CA ALA A 144 8.45 -5.81 -9.94
C ALA A 144 8.06 -7.25 -9.58
N THR A 145 6.83 -7.64 -9.91
CA THR A 145 6.19 -8.86 -9.39
C THR A 145 6.09 -10.03 -10.37
N PRO A 146 6.05 -11.29 -9.85
CA PRO A 146 4.75 -11.93 -9.50
C PRO A 146 4.45 -12.09 -7.99
N ALA A 147 3.15 -12.05 -7.65
CA ALA A 147 2.58 -11.77 -6.32
C ALA A 147 3.07 -12.64 -5.15
N ALA A 148 3.32 -13.93 -5.35
CA ALA A 148 3.60 -14.87 -4.25
C ALA A 148 4.96 -14.65 -3.53
N THR A 149 5.89 -13.88 -4.11
CA THR A 149 7.25 -13.71 -3.56
C THR A 149 7.53 -12.32 -2.98
N ILE A 150 6.56 -11.41 -3.06
CA ILE A 150 6.79 -10.02 -2.61
C ILE A 150 6.96 -9.97 -1.10
N SER A 151 6.06 -10.62 -0.34
CA SER A 151 6.08 -10.54 1.12
C SER A 151 7.41 -11.06 1.67
N LEU A 152 7.95 -12.15 1.10
CA LEU A 152 9.27 -12.65 1.46
C LEU A 152 10.39 -11.65 1.13
N ALA A 153 10.40 -11.08 -0.08
CA ALA A 153 11.39 -10.07 -0.47
C ALA A 153 11.30 -8.81 0.39
N PHE A 154 10.09 -8.42 0.78
CA PHE A 154 9.79 -7.31 1.68
C PHE A 154 10.35 -7.57 3.08
N PHE A 155 10.07 -8.74 3.67
CA PHE A 155 10.61 -9.10 4.98
C PHE A 155 12.12 -9.26 4.95
N HIS A 156 12.68 -9.90 3.91
CA HIS A 156 14.12 -10.01 3.76
C HIS A 156 14.78 -8.63 3.68
N TYR A 157 14.21 -7.69 2.92
CA TYR A 157 14.77 -6.34 2.84
C TYR A 157 14.73 -5.62 4.20
N GLN A 158 13.62 -5.77 4.92
CA GLN A 158 13.39 -5.01 6.14
C GLN A 158 14.04 -5.63 7.39
N PHE A 159 14.25 -6.94 7.38
CA PHE A 159 14.65 -7.72 8.54
C PHE A 159 15.78 -8.72 8.30
N GLY A 160 16.24 -8.91 7.07
CA GLY A 160 17.35 -9.83 6.76
C GLY A 160 18.68 -9.42 7.39
N ASP A 161 18.88 -8.11 7.55
CA ASP A 161 20.12 -7.52 8.08
C ASP A 161 19.93 -6.92 9.49
N ARG A 162 19.01 -7.46 10.30
CA ARG A 162 18.83 -6.98 11.69
C ARG A 162 20.11 -7.23 12.49
N SER A 163 20.46 -6.25 13.32
CA SER A 163 21.59 -6.36 14.25
C SER A 163 21.43 -7.51 15.24
N ASP A 164 20.19 -7.77 15.68
CA ASP A 164 19.87 -8.86 16.58
C ASP A 164 18.78 -9.76 15.98
N MET A 165 19.21 -10.95 15.57
CA MET A 165 18.37 -12.02 15.02
C MET A 165 17.93 -13.04 16.09
N SER A 166 18.48 -12.95 17.31
CA SER A 166 18.13 -13.84 18.42
C SER A 166 16.78 -13.47 19.02
N LYS A 167 16.43 -12.18 19.01
CA LYS A 167 15.16 -11.68 19.51
C LYS A 167 14.02 -11.85 18.51
N PRO A 168 12.92 -12.53 18.88
CA PRO A 168 11.74 -12.63 18.03
C PRO A 168 11.08 -11.25 17.83
N VAL A 169 10.38 -11.11 16.71
CA VAL A 169 9.50 -9.96 16.44
C VAL A 169 8.12 -10.46 16.09
N LEU A 170 7.10 -9.73 16.53
CA LEU A 170 5.71 -10.10 16.23
C LEU A 170 5.22 -9.27 15.04
N PHE A 171 4.61 -9.93 14.07
CA PHE A 171 3.96 -9.28 12.93
C PHE A 171 2.43 -9.41 13.02
N LEU A 172 1.74 -8.29 12.89
CA LEU A 172 0.33 -8.24 12.51
C LEU A 172 0.26 -7.99 11.02
N LEU A 173 -0.04 -9.05 10.27
CA LEU A 173 -0.21 -9.00 8.83
C LEU A 173 -1.70 -9.00 8.52
N ASP A 174 -2.14 -8.02 7.73
CA ASP A 174 -3.44 -8.12 7.10
C ASP A 174 -3.37 -9.13 5.95
N ASP A 175 -4.51 -9.74 5.61
CA ASP A 175 -4.57 -10.73 4.54
C ASP A 175 -4.24 -10.03 3.22
N PHE A 176 -3.11 -10.40 2.59
CA PHE A 176 -2.65 -9.78 1.35
C PHE A 176 -3.60 -10.21 0.22
N SER A 177 -4.73 -9.52 0.08
CA SER A 177 -5.71 -9.78 -0.97
C SER A 177 -5.01 -9.73 -2.33
N ALA A 178 -4.96 -10.89 -2.99
CA ALA A 178 -4.58 -10.99 -4.39
C ALA A 178 -5.75 -10.43 -5.23
N HIS A 179 -5.77 -9.12 -5.41
CA HIS A 179 -6.57 -8.47 -6.45
C HIS A 179 -5.86 -8.52 -7.80
#